data_AF-A0A242DAA0-F1
#
_entry.id   AF-A0A242DAA0-F1
#
_cell.length_a   1.000
_cell.length_b   1.000
_cell.length_c   1.000
_cell.angle_alpha   90.00
_cell.angle_beta   90.00
_cell.angle_gamma   90.00
#
_symmetry.space_group_name_H-M   'P 1'
#
loop_
_entity.id
_entity.type
_entity.pdbx_description
1 polymer ?
#
loop_
_entity_poly.entity_id
_entity_poly.type
_entity_poly.pdbx_seq_one_letter_code
_entity_poly.pdbx_strand_id
1 'polypeptide(L)' 'MLIAIWAQDKNGLIGKNNRLPWHLPNDLRFFKETTINHTLVMGRKTFEG' A
#
# COMPACT_ATOMS: atom_id res chain seq x y z
N MET A 1 -6.65 18.23 2.79
CA MET A 1 -7.50 17.02 2.96
C MET A 1 -6.58 15.85 3.25
N LEU A 2 -6.94 14.99 4.20
CA LEU A 2 -6.17 13.80 4.55
C LEU A 2 -6.93 12.55 4.09
N ILE A 3 -6.22 11.62 3.44
CA ILE A 3 -6.78 10.37 2.92
C ILE A 3 -5.84 9.23 3.34
N ALA A 4 -6.42 8.09 3.70
CA ALA A 4 -5.70 6.83 3.87
C ALA A 4 -6.07 5.88 2.72
N ILE A 5 -5.08 5.15 2.22
CA ILE A 5 -5.23 4.15 1.16
C ILE A 5 -4.43 2.91 1.54
N TRP A 6 -5.03 1.72 1.44
CA TRP A 6 -4.39 0.44 1.70
C TRP A 6 -5.13 -0.70 0.98
N ALA A 7 -4.45 -1.84 0.86
CA ALA A 7 -5.05 -3.10 0.42
C ALA A 7 -5.00 -4.12 1.55
N GLN A 8 -6.04 -4.94 1.69
CA GLN A 8 -6.14 -5.97 2.73
C GLN A 8 -6.83 -7.23 2.20
N ASP A 9 -6.53 -8.37 2.80
CA ASP A 9 -7.32 -9.59 2.58
C ASP A 9 -8.69 -9.52 3.29
N LYS A 10 -9.49 -10.58 3.13
CA LYS A 10 -10.84 -10.69 3.74
C LYS A 10 -10.83 -10.66 5.27
N ASN A 11 -9.69 -10.95 5.89
CA ASN A 11 -9.49 -10.98 7.34
C ASN A 11 -8.75 -9.73 7.86
N GLY A 12 -8.44 -8.76 6.99
CA GLY A 12 -7.76 -7.51 7.36
C GLY A 12 -6.23 -7.56 7.31
N LEU A 13 -5.62 -8.62 6.78
CA LEU A 13 -4.16 -8.71 6.63
C LEU A 13 -3.67 -7.74 5.53
N ILE A 14 -2.78 -6.81 5.89
CA ILE A 14 -2.17 -5.84 4.96
C ILE A 14 -0.72 -6.18 4.57
N GLY A 15 -0.07 -7.07 5.34
CA GLY A 15 1.35 -7.39 5.18
C GLY A 15 1.77 -8.50 6.13
N LYS A 16 2.75 -9.31 5.72
CA LYS A 16 3.33 -10.38 6.54
C LYS A 16 4.83 -10.46 6.31
N ASN A 17 5.62 -10.49 7.39
CA ASN A 17 7.09 -10.52 7.32
C ASN A 17 7.68 -9.36 6.50
N ASN A 18 7.19 -8.13 6.74
CA ASN A 18 7.59 -6.89 6.03
C ASN A 18 7.41 -6.92 4.50
N ARG A 19 6.52 -7.76 3.98
CA ARG A 19 6.20 -7.82 2.55
C ARG A 19 4.70 -8.00 2.32
N LEU A 20 4.26 -7.65 1.12
CA LEU A 20 2.92 -8.01 0.65
C LEU A 20 2.86 -9.54 0.45
N PRO A 21 1.87 -10.23 1.04
CA PRO A 21 1.74 -11.67 0.91
C PRO A 21 1.12 -12.10 -0.44
N TRP A 22 0.88 -11.16 -1.35
CA TRP A 22 0.36 -11.37 -2.70
C TRP A 22 1.26 -10.71 -3.74
N HIS A 23 1.12 -11.20 -4.98
CA HIS A 23 1.66 -10.54 -6.16
C HIS A 23 0.49 -10.11 -7.07
N LEU A 24 0.11 -8.84 -6.97
CA LEU A 24 -1.04 -8.28 -7.70
C LEU A 24 -0.63 -6.96 -8.39
N PRO A 25 -0.07 -7.00 -9.61
CA PRO A 25 0.44 -5.80 -10.29
C PRO A 25 -0.61 -4.70 -10.50
N ASN A 26 -1.87 -5.10 -10.70
CA ASN A 26 -2.98 -4.15 -10.88
C ASN A 26 -3.25 -3.31 -9.62
N ASP A 27 -3.03 -3.87 -8.43
CA ASP A 27 -3.16 -3.15 -7.16
C ASP A 27 -2.09 -2.05 -7.02
N LEU A 28 -0.83 -2.38 -7.33
CA LEU A 28 0.26 -1.41 -7.34
C LEU A 28 0.07 -0.32 -8.40
N ARG A 29 -0.48 -0.69 -9.57
CA ARG A 29 -0.84 0.28 -10.61
C ARG A 29 -1.91 1.25 -10.12
N PHE A 30 -2.98 0.73 -9.51
CA PHE A 30 -4.04 1.54 -8.93
C PHE A 30 -3.51 2.47 -7.83
N PHE A 31 -2.66 1.96 -6.92
CA PHE A 31 -2.03 2.76 -5.88
C PHE A 31 -1.22 3.91 -6.48
N LYS A 32 -0.41 3.64 -7.51
CA LYS A 32 0.38 4.65 -8.20
C LYS A 32 -0.51 5.70 -8.87
N GLU A 33 -1.51 5.30 -9.64
CA GLU A 33 -2.43 6.22 -10.32
C GLU A 33 -3.21 7.09 -9.34
N THR A 34 -3.58 6.54 -8.17
CA THR A 34 -4.32 7.26 -7.13
C THR A 34 -3.46 8.23 -6.32
N THR A 35 -2.17 7.95 -6.18
CA THR A 35 -1.27 8.72 -5.30
C THR A 35 -0.30 9.63 -6.04
N ILE A 36 -0.21 9.49 -7.37
CA ILE A 36 0.64 10.37 -8.19
C ILE A 36 0.23 11.84 -7.99
N ASN A 37 1.22 12.73 -7.95
CA ASN A 37 1.05 14.17 -7.67
C ASN A 37 0.54 14.51 -6.26
N HIS A 38 0.57 13.56 -5.33
CA HIS A 38 0.26 13.79 -3.91
C HIS A 38 1.47 13.52 -3.02
N THR A 39 1.47 14.14 -1.85
CA THR A 39 2.46 13.82 -0.80
C THR A 39 2.08 12.52 -0.13
N LEU A 40 2.98 11.53 -0.20
CA LEU A 40 2.83 10.25 0.49
C LEU A 40 3.40 10.31 1.90
N VAL A 41 2.61 9.88 2.88
CA VAL A 41 3.04 9.67 4.26
C VAL A 41 2.95 8.18 4.56
N MET A 42 4.06 7.57 4.97
CA MET A 42 4.13 6.15 5.29
C MET A 42 5.11 5.89 6.44
N GLY A 43 4.94 4.77 7.14
CA GLY A 43 5.87 4.36 8.18
C GLY A 43 7.20 3.84 7.59
N ARG A 44 8.29 3.97 8.35
CA ARG A 44 9.65 3.54 7.95
C ARG A 44 9.71 2.13 7.37
N LYS A 45 9.02 1.16 8.00
CA LYS A 45 9.02 -0.25 7.53
C LYS A 45 8.36 -0.43 6.15
N THR A 46 7.36 0.39 5.82
CA THR A 46 6.71 0.38 4.51
C THR A 46 7.61 1.01 3.45
N PHE A 47 8.43 1.99 3.83
CA PHE A 47 9.39 2.63 2.94
C PHE A 47 10.60 1.73 2.62
N GLU A 48 11.03 0.91 3.58
CA GLU A 48 12.20 0.01 3.43
C GLU A 48 11.89 -1.39 2.89
N GLY A 49 10.63 -1.83 2.96
CA GLY A 49 10.21 -3.17 2.54
C GLY A 49 10.19 -3.32 1.02
#